data_AF-A0A448MTA4-F1
#
_entry.id   AF-A0A448MTA4-F1
#
_cell.length_a   1.000
_cell.length_b   1.000
_cell.length_c   1.000
_cell.angle_alpha   90.00
_cell.angle_beta   90.00
_cell.angle_gamma   90.00
#
_symmetry.space_group_name_H-M   'P 1'
#
loop_
_entity.id
_entity.type
_entity.pdbx_description
1 polymer ?
#
loop_
_entity_poly.entity_id
_entity_poly.type
_entity_poly.pdbx_seq_one_letter_code
_entity_poly.pdbx_strand_id
1 'polypeptide(L)'
;MIKEEKFAEAIEIAIDQVENGAQVIDVNMDEALLDSQKCMTRFLNIMATEPDAAKVPVMIDSSKWEVIEAGLQAIQGKGIVNSISLKEGEEKFIQQAKLVRKYGAAVVVMAFDEVGQADTEARKVEICTRAYQILVDQVGFPPEDIIFDPNIFAIGTGIEEHNNYGVDFINATGRIKRTLPHAKISGGVSNVSFSFRGNNPMREAIHAVFLYHAIKQGMDMGIVNAGQLAIYDDLDPELREVVEDAVLNRRADATERLLDFAEKYRNQTASHEENSIAEWRTWTVEERLKHALVKGITTYIVEDTEEARQKFPTPLEVIEGPLMDGMDVVGDLFGDGKMFLPQVVKSARVMKQSVAYLEPFINATKQKGSSSGKVVIATVKGDVHDIGKISSASCCNVIILK
;
A
#
# COMPACT_ATOMS: atom_id res chain seq x y z
N MET A 1 20.54 -10.65 -6.10
CA MET A 1 19.88 -10.62 -7.42
C MET A 1 20.46 -9.57 -8.36
N ILE A 2 20.27 -8.26 -8.16
CA ILE A 2 20.75 -7.24 -9.11
C ILE A 2 22.28 -7.26 -9.29
N LYS A 3 23.06 -7.33 -8.20
CA LYS A 3 24.53 -7.48 -8.25
C LYS A 3 25.00 -8.76 -8.95
N GLU A 4 24.14 -9.77 -9.00
CA GLU A 4 24.40 -11.06 -9.65
C GLU A 4 23.79 -11.13 -11.05
N GLU A 5 23.29 -10.00 -11.58
CA GLU A 5 22.57 -9.89 -12.86
C GLU A 5 21.33 -10.81 -13.00
N LYS A 6 20.76 -11.25 -11.88
CA LYS A 6 19.52 -12.04 -11.85
C LYS A 6 18.30 -11.13 -11.94
N PHE A 7 18.14 -10.47 -13.09
CA PHE A 7 17.03 -9.53 -13.32
C PHE A 7 15.68 -10.24 -13.38
N ALA A 8 15.60 -11.44 -13.96
CA ALA A 8 14.34 -12.20 -14.01
C ALA A 8 13.79 -12.50 -12.60
N GLU A 9 14.64 -13.02 -11.71
CA GLU A 9 14.27 -13.26 -10.30
C GLU A 9 13.88 -11.97 -9.57
N ALA A 10 14.50 -10.84 -9.92
CA ALA A 10 14.15 -9.55 -9.32
C ALA A 10 12.78 -9.02 -9.80
N ILE A 11 12.35 -9.38 -11.01
CA ILE A 11 11.03 -9.01 -11.53
C ILE A 11 9.92 -9.79 -10.82
N GLU A 12 10.16 -11.03 -10.40
CA GLU A 12 9.22 -11.79 -9.58
C GLU A 12 8.85 -11.04 -8.29
N ILE A 13 9.76 -10.24 -7.73
CA ILE A 13 9.45 -9.38 -6.56
C ILE A 13 8.50 -8.24 -6.94
N ALA A 14 8.65 -7.67 -8.13
CA ALA A 14 7.71 -6.65 -8.60
C ALA A 14 6.33 -7.28 -8.83
N ILE A 15 6.27 -8.46 -9.47
CA ILE A 15 5.02 -9.21 -9.67
C ILE A 15 4.37 -9.52 -8.33
N ASP A 16 5.10 -10.10 -7.37
CA ASP A 16 4.59 -10.42 -6.04
C ASP A 16 4.04 -9.18 -5.32
N GLN A 17 4.71 -8.03 -5.40
CA GLN A 17 4.20 -6.79 -4.82
C GLN A 17 2.90 -6.33 -5.47
N VAL A 18 2.79 -6.39 -6.81
CA VAL A 18 1.54 -6.04 -7.51
C VAL A 18 0.43 -7.03 -7.13
N GLU A 19 0.72 -8.32 -7.03
CA GLU A 19 -0.23 -9.34 -6.61
C GLU A 19 -0.69 -9.18 -5.15
N ASN A 20 0.18 -8.64 -4.29
CA ASN A 20 -0.14 -8.26 -2.93
C ASN A 20 -0.79 -6.86 -2.83
N GLY A 21 -1.14 -6.25 -3.96
CA GLY A 21 -1.97 -5.05 -4.03
C GLY A 21 -1.21 -3.73 -4.15
N ALA A 22 0.09 -3.75 -4.43
CA ALA A 22 0.82 -2.54 -4.79
C ALA A 22 0.25 -1.94 -6.09
N GLN A 23 -0.12 -0.66 -6.02
CA GLN A 23 -0.66 0.07 -7.19
C GLN A 23 0.39 0.89 -7.93
N VAL A 24 1.60 0.98 -7.39
CA VAL A 24 2.78 1.61 -7.97
C VAL A 24 3.98 0.80 -7.49
N ILE A 25 4.97 0.57 -8.35
CA ILE A 25 6.24 -0.05 -7.97
C ILE A 25 7.33 1.00 -7.90
N ASP A 26 7.91 1.18 -6.71
CA ASP A 26 9.08 2.00 -6.48
C ASP A 26 10.36 1.21 -6.82
N VAL A 27 11.17 1.75 -7.72
CA VAL A 27 12.39 1.11 -8.23
C VAL A 27 13.58 2.00 -7.90
N ASN A 28 14.43 1.53 -6.99
CA ASN A 28 15.68 2.17 -6.63
C ASN A 28 16.88 1.29 -7.02
N MET A 29 17.85 1.86 -7.73
CA MET A 29 19.07 1.18 -8.18
C MET A 29 20.35 1.90 -7.68
N ASP A 30 20.23 2.77 -6.69
CA ASP A 30 21.34 3.47 -6.07
C ASP A 30 22.11 2.51 -5.16
N GLU A 31 23.31 2.14 -5.61
CA GLU A 31 24.24 1.30 -4.87
C GLU A 31 25.64 1.60 -5.39
N ALA A 32 26.63 1.68 -4.49
CA ALA A 32 27.98 2.11 -4.84
C ALA A 32 28.68 1.20 -5.86
N LEU A 33 28.29 -0.08 -5.91
CA LEU A 33 28.87 -1.09 -6.79
C LEU A 33 28.12 -1.27 -8.12
N LEU A 34 27.03 -0.54 -8.35
CA LEU A 34 26.21 -0.67 -9.55
C LEU A 34 26.37 0.53 -10.49
N ASP A 35 26.29 0.26 -11.79
CA ASP A 35 25.96 1.29 -12.77
C ASP A 35 24.45 1.55 -12.70
N SER A 36 24.05 2.40 -11.75
CA SER A 36 22.64 2.66 -11.43
C SER A 36 21.81 3.04 -12.65
N GLN A 37 22.37 3.80 -13.60
CA GLN A 37 21.67 4.23 -14.81
C GLN A 37 21.39 3.04 -15.74
N LYS A 38 22.38 2.16 -15.97
CA LYS A 38 22.18 0.95 -16.77
C LYS A 38 21.27 -0.06 -16.08
N CYS A 39 21.40 -0.22 -14.76
CA CYS A 39 20.54 -1.12 -14.00
C CYS A 39 19.09 -0.68 -14.01
N MET A 40 18.83 0.63 -13.81
CA MET A 40 17.48 1.22 -13.88
C MET A 40 16.84 0.95 -15.24
N THR A 41 17.49 1.38 -16.33
CA THR A 41 16.97 1.21 -17.68
C THR A 41 16.75 -0.27 -18.03
N ARG A 42 17.69 -1.15 -17.69
CA ARG A 42 17.55 -2.60 -17.94
C ARG A 42 16.38 -3.20 -17.17
N PHE A 43 16.24 -2.89 -15.88
CA PHE A 43 15.15 -3.41 -15.06
C PHE A 43 13.78 -2.94 -15.58
N LEU A 44 13.63 -1.64 -15.88
CA LEU A 44 12.38 -1.07 -16.39
C LEU A 44 11.98 -1.64 -17.75
N ASN A 45 12.95 -1.86 -18.65
CA ASN A 45 12.69 -2.48 -19.95
C ASN A 45 12.21 -3.93 -19.82
N ILE A 46 12.75 -4.70 -18.87
CA ILE A 46 12.29 -6.08 -18.62
C ILE A 46 10.92 -6.05 -17.93
N MET A 47 10.72 -5.15 -16.95
CA MET A 47 9.42 -5.00 -16.29
C MET A 47 8.30 -4.66 -17.28
N ALA A 48 8.60 -3.87 -18.31
CA ALA A 48 7.66 -3.53 -19.38
C ALA A 48 7.27 -4.73 -20.26
N THR A 49 8.08 -5.80 -20.31
CA THR A 49 7.75 -7.02 -21.05
C THR A 49 6.93 -8.02 -20.24
N GLU A 50 6.82 -7.84 -18.93
CA GLU A 50 6.03 -8.70 -18.03
C GLU A 50 4.64 -8.09 -17.76
N PRO A 51 3.54 -8.60 -18.35
CA PRO A 51 2.22 -7.98 -18.25
C PRO A 51 1.71 -7.81 -16.82
N ASP A 52 2.09 -8.73 -15.92
CA ASP A 52 1.67 -8.70 -14.52
C ASP A 52 2.38 -7.62 -13.70
N ALA A 53 3.58 -7.21 -14.09
CA ALA A 53 4.26 -6.08 -13.48
C ALA A 53 3.91 -4.76 -14.20
N ALA A 54 3.82 -4.78 -15.53
CA ALA A 54 3.60 -3.59 -16.36
C ALA A 54 2.20 -2.96 -16.23
N LYS A 55 1.26 -3.62 -15.55
CA LYS A 55 -0.12 -3.12 -15.36
C LYS A 55 -0.22 -1.96 -14.37
N VAL A 56 0.83 -1.65 -13.61
CA VAL A 56 0.89 -0.53 -12.65
C VAL A 56 1.99 0.47 -13.03
N PRO A 57 1.84 1.77 -12.67
CA PRO A 57 2.90 2.76 -12.85
C PRO A 57 4.17 2.43 -12.06
N VAL A 58 5.28 3.03 -12.50
CA VAL A 58 6.57 2.95 -11.81
C VAL A 58 6.91 4.29 -11.17
N MET A 59 7.36 4.24 -9.93
CA MET A 59 8.06 5.33 -9.24
C MET A 59 9.57 5.12 -9.41
N ILE A 60 10.22 6.04 -10.12
CA ILE A 60 11.65 5.97 -10.42
C ILE A 60 12.39 6.66 -9.27
N ASP A 61 13.06 5.87 -8.43
CA ASP A 61 13.74 6.34 -7.24
C ASP A 61 15.25 6.42 -7.43
N SER A 62 15.82 7.62 -7.30
CA SER A 62 17.27 7.83 -7.22
C SER A 62 17.61 9.20 -6.67
N SER A 63 18.75 9.27 -5.99
CA SER A 63 19.40 10.52 -5.59
C SER A 63 20.10 11.24 -6.75
N LYS A 64 20.24 10.60 -7.92
CA LYS A 64 20.95 11.10 -9.10
C LYS A 64 19.98 11.42 -10.23
N TRP A 65 19.99 12.67 -10.69
CA TRP A 65 19.09 13.11 -11.76
C TRP A 65 19.28 12.31 -13.06
N GLU A 66 20.51 11.93 -13.40
CA GLU A 66 20.82 11.20 -14.63
C GLU A 66 20.19 9.80 -14.64
N VAL A 67 20.01 9.20 -13.47
CA VAL A 67 19.33 7.90 -13.31
C VAL A 67 17.81 8.08 -13.46
N ILE A 68 17.25 9.12 -12.83
CA ILE A 68 15.82 9.47 -12.96
C ILE A 68 15.48 9.70 -14.44
N GLU A 69 16.25 10.54 -15.12
CA GLU A 69 15.99 10.90 -16.51
C GLU A 69 16.12 9.69 -17.45
N ALA A 70 17.11 8.81 -17.22
CA ALA A 70 17.22 7.56 -17.96
C ALA A 70 16.02 6.62 -17.72
N GLY A 71 15.51 6.57 -16.49
CA GLY A 71 14.29 5.84 -16.16
C GLY A 71 13.06 6.40 -16.89
N LEU A 72 12.90 7.73 -16.91
CA LEU A 72 11.80 8.40 -17.61
C LEU A 72 11.83 8.14 -19.13
N GLN A 73 13.02 8.04 -19.72
CA GLN A 73 13.20 7.69 -21.13
C GLN A 73 12.90 6.22 -21.44
N ALA A 74 13.00 5.32 -20.44
CA ALA A 74 12.78 3.89 -20.61
C ALA A 74 11.32 3.46 -20.49
N ILE A 75 10.46 4.27 -19.86
CA ILE A 75 9.04 3.95 -19.66
C ILE A 75 8.15 4.54 -20.76
N GLN A 76 7.08 3.83 -21.12
CA GLN A 76 6.09 4.30 -22.11
C GLN A 76 4.89 5.02 -21.47
N GLY A 77 4.62 4.75 -20.19
CA GLY A 77 3.50 5.31 -19.44
C GLY A 77 3.90 6.49 -18.55
N LYS A 78 2.92 7.05 -17.83
CA LYS A 78 3.15 8.10 -16.84
C LYS A 78 3.85 7.52 -15.61
N GLY A 79 5.14 7.82 -15.45
CA GLY A 79 5.90 7.51 -14.25
C GLY A 79 5.73 8.53 -13.14
N ILE A 80 6.30 8.21 -11.98
CA ILE A 80 6.44 9.13 -10.85
C ILE A 80 7.93 9.31 -10.57
N VAL A 81 8.39 10.55 -10.50
CA VAL A 81 9.79 10.85 -10.13
C VAL A 81 9.91 10.88 -8.62
N ASN A 82 10.81 10.05 -8.06
CA ASN A 82 11.17 10.05 -6.65
C ASN A 82 12.69 10.34 -6.54
N SER A 83 13.11 11.56 -6.27
CA SER A 83 12.34 12.78 -6.02
C SER A 83 13.14 14.00 -6.45
N ILE A 84 12.52 15.19 -6.36
CA ILE A 84 13.22 16.48 -6.45
C ILE A 84 13.09 17.24 -5.13
N SER A 85 13.96 18.23 -4.90
CA SER A 85 13.92 19.04 -3.68
C SER A 85 14.61 20.41 -3.88
N LEU A 86 14.47 21.30 -2.90
CA LEU A 86 15.12 22.61 -2.88
C LEU A 86 16.56 22.55 -2.32
N LYS A 87 17.08 21.35 -2.01
CA LYS A 87 18.42 21.14 -1.43
C LYS A 87 19.55 21.85 -2.17
N GLU A 88 19.50 21.85 -3.50
CA GLU A 88 20.52 22.46 -4.37
C GLU A 88 20.09 23.84 -4.90
N GLY A 89 19.09 24.44 -4.25
CA GLY A 89 18.54 25.74 -4.59
C GLY A 89 17.40 25.69 -5.62
N GLU A 90 16.72 26.82 -5.71
CA GLU A 90 15.52 27.01 -6.52
C GLU A 90 15.75 26.83 -8.03
N GLU A 91 16.89 27.28 -8.55
CA GLU A 91 17.20 27.19 -9.99
C GLU A 91 17.24 25.73 -10.47
N LYS A 92 17.93 24.86 -9.72
CA LYS A 92 18.03 23.43 -10.05
C LYS A 92 16.67 22.74 -9.89
N PHE A 93 15.92 23.06 -8.84
CA PHE A 93 14.57 22.56 -8.62
C PHE A 93 13.62 22.90 -9.78
N ILE A 94 13.63 24.16 -10.25
CA ILE A 94 12.83 24.61 -11.41
C ILE A 94 13.27 23.89 -12.69
N GLN A 95 14.57 23.73 -12.92
CA GLN A 95 15.10 23.03 -14.08
C GLN A 95 14.59 21.58 -14.14
N GLN A 96 14.73 20.85 -13.02
CA GLN A 96 14.26 19.48 -12.90
C GLN A 96 12.75 19.39 -13.05
N ALA A 97 11.97 20.24 -12.37
CA ALA A 97 10.52 20.27 -12.48
C ALA A 97 10.03 20.49 -13.92
N LYS A 98 10.68 21.39 -14.68
CA LYS A 98 10.38 21.58 -16.12
C LYS A 98 10.64 20.33 -16.94
N LEU A 99 11.70 19.58 -16.64
CA LEU A 99 12.00 18.31 -17.30
C LEU A 99 10.96 17.24 -16.94
N VAL A 100 10.63 17.08 -15.65
CA VAL A 100 9.59 16.13 -15.21
C VAL A 100 8.27 16.42 -15.93
N ARG A 101 7.87 17.70 -15.98
CA ARG A 101 6.66 18.14 -16.70
C ARG A 101 6.74 17.82 -18.20
N LYS A 102 7.91 18.01 -18.82
CA LYS A 102 8.13 17.70 -20.25
C LYS A 102 7.95 16.22 -20.55
N TYR A 103 8.35 15.33 -19.64
CA TYR A 103 8.10 13.89 -19.73
C TYR A 103 6.66 13.50 -19.38
N GLY A 104 5.84 14.42 -18.83
CA GLY A 104 4.46 14.15 -18.43
C GLY A 104 4.34 13.29 -17.16
N ALA A 105 5.40 13.20 -16.36
CA ALA A 105 5.43 12.43 -15.13
C ALA A 105 4.91 13.21 -13.92
N ALA A 106 4.43 12.49 -12.90
CA ALA A 106 4.17 13.06 -11.58
C ALA A 106 5.48 13.18 -10.78
N VAL A 107 5.48 13.94 -9.69
CA VAL A 107 6.70 14.25 -8.95
C VAL A 107 6.51 14.15 -7.44
N VAL A 108 7.41 13.39 -6.79
CA VAL A 108 7.61 13.45 -5.35
C VAL A 108 8.54 14.61 -5.03
N VAL A 109 8.12 15.46 -4.10
CA VAL A 109 8.86 16.62 -3.62
C VAL A 109 9.19 16.42 -2.16
N MET A 110 10.47 16.21 -1.87
CA MET A 110 10.96 16.05 -0.51
C MET A 110 10.91 17.38 0.24
N ALA A 111 10.52 17.36 1.50
CA ALA A 111 10.66 18.50 2.40
C ALA A 111 12.13 18.69 2.82
N PHE A 112 12.97 19.06 1.85
CA PHE A 112 14.40 19.34 1.98
C PHE A 112 14.71 20.61 1.18
N ASP A 113 15.25 21.63 1.85
CA ASP A 113 15.69 22.89 1.24
C ASP A 113 17.19 23.17 1.45
N GLU A 114 17.64 24.38 1.13
CA GLU A 114 19.03 24.80 1.22
C GLU A 114 19.59 24.77 2.66
N VAL A 115 18.71 24.74 3.68
CA VAL A 115 19.07 24.69 5.10
C VAL A 115 19.16 23.26 5.61
N GLY A 116 18.36 22.34 5.05
CA GLY A 116 18.39 20.93 5.44
C GLY A 116 17.05 20.22 5.30
N GLN A 117 16.95 19.05 5.92
CA GLN A 117 15.70 18.29 5.99
C GLN A 117 14.74 18.93 7.01
N ALA A 118 13.45 18.94 6.68
CA ALA A 118 12.42 19.36 7.63
C ALA A 118 12.08 18.25 8.62
N ASP A 119 12.49 18.46 9.86
CA ASP A 119 12.28 17.61 11.03
C ASP A 119 10.98 17.94 11.78
N THR A 120 10.65 19.23 11.93
CA THR A 120 9.45 19.72 12.64
C THR A 120 8.25 19.96 11.72
N GLU A 121 7.03 19.89 12.28
CA GLU A 121 5.78 20.19 11.55
C GLU A 121 5.84 21.53 10.80
N ALA A 122 6.35 22.59 11.47
CA ALA A 122 6.44 23.92 10.90
C ALA A 122 7.36 23.96 9.67
N ARG A 123 8.55 23.36 9.75
CA ARG A 123 9.50 23.29 8.63
C ARG A 123 8.96 22.45 7.49
N LYS A 124 8.26 21.35 7.77
CA LYS A 124 7.64 20.50 6.75
C LYS A 124 6.64 21.30 5.93
N VAL A 125 5.73 22.01 6.60
CA VAL A 125 4.70 22.83 5.94
C VAL A 125 5.31 24.02 5.19
N GLU A 126 6.33 24.68 5.76
CA GLU A 126 7.04 25.80 5.13
C GLU A 126 7.64 25.39 3.78
N ILE A 127 8.46 24.33 3.77
CA ILE A 127 9.14 23.88 2.55
C ILE A 127 8.14 23.41 1.51
N CYS A 128 7.13 22.60 1.88
CA CYS A 128 6.10 22.16 0.94
C CYS A 128 5.31 23.33 0.36
N THR A 129 4.99 24.36 1.16
CA THR A 129 4.29 25.56 0.69
C THR A 129 5.13 26.34 -0.32
N ARG A 130 6.41 26.57 -0.03
CA ARG A 130 7.35 27.24 -0.95
C ARG A 130 7.48 26.46 -2.25
N ALA A 131 7.70 25.15 -2.16
CA ALA A 131 7.82 24.28 -3.33
C ALA A 131 6.54 24.26 -4.18
N TYR A 132 5.36 24.24 -3.54
CA TYR A 132 4.07 24.31 -4.24
C TYR A 132 3.94 25.61 -5.05
N GLN A 133 4.24 26.76 -4.44
CA GLN A 133 4.19 28.06 -5.12
C GLN A 133 5.14 28.11 -6.31
N ILE A 134 6.37 27.59 -6.17
CA ILE A 134 7.32 27.51 -7.28
C ILE A 134 6.77 26.62 -8.41
N LEU A 135 6.29 25.41 -8.07
CA LEU A 135 5.79 24.46 -9.06
C LEU A 135 4.54 24.98 -9.78
N VAL A 136 3.56 25.51 -9.05
CA VAL A 136 2.29 25.94 -9.61
C VAL A 136 2.42 27.30 -10.28
N ASP A 137 2.95 28.31 -9.58
CA ASP A 137 2.92 29.69 -10.05
C ASP A 137 4.03 30.00 -11.07
N GLN A 138 5.23 29.41 -10.89
CA GLN A 138 6.37 29.70 -11.78
C GLN A 138 6.56 28.66 -12.89
N VAL A 139 6.41 27.35 -12.58
CA VAL A 139 6.62 26.26 -13.57
C VAL A 139 5.34 25.93 -14.34
N GLY A 140 4.16 26.23 -13.76
CA GLY A 140 2.86 25.81 -14.31
C GLY A 140 2.68 24.30 -14.27
N PHE A 141 3.17 23.66 -13.20
CA PHE A 141 3.06 22.23 -12.95
C PHE A 141 1.62 21.90 -12.46
N PRO A 142 0.96 20.85 -12.97
CA PRO A 142 -0.37 20.46 -12.49
C PRO A 142 -0.33 20.07 -11.01
N PRO A 143 -1.11 20.71 -10.12
CA PRO A 143 -1.03 20.46 -8.68
C PRO A 143 -1.45 19.03 -8.29
N GLU A 144 -2.33 18.39 -9.06
CA GLU A 144 -2.73 17.00 -8.88
C GLU A 144 -1.59 15.99 -9.13
N ASP A 145 -0.51 16.41 -9.79
CA ASP A 145 0.69 15.60 -10.06
C ASP A 145 1.83 15.85 -9.07
N ILE A 146 1.60 16.71 -8.07
CA ILE A 146 2.54 16.99 -6.98
C ILE A 146 2.23 16.06 -5.81
N ILE A 147 3.24 15.30 -5.38
CA ILE A 147 3.20 14.43 -4.22
C ILE A 147 4.24 14.96 -3.24
N PHE A 148 3.83 15.52 -2.12
CA PHE A 148 4.80 15.92 -1.08
C PHE A 148 5.20 14.72 -0.23
N ASP A 149 6.49 14.62 0.07
CA ASP A 149 7.02 13.76 1.14
C ASP A 149 7.53 14.67 2.28
N PRO A 150 6.73 14.86 3.35
CA PRO A 150 7.12 15.60 4.54
C PRO A 150 8.23 14.95 5.37
N ASN A 151 8.92 13.91 4.90
CA ASN A 151 9.92 13.09 5.58
C ASN A 151 9.36 12.31 6.77
N ILE A 152 9.25 11.00 6.61
CA ILE A 152 9.03 10.06 7.72
C ILE A 152 10.39 9.70 8.33
N PHE A 153 10.59 10.08 9.61
CA PHE A 153 11.77 9.74 10.37
C PHE A 153 11.50 8.64 11.41
N ALA A 154 12.58 8.01 11.87
CA ALA A 154 12.53 6.95 12.86
C ALA A 154 12.13 7.50 14.24
N ILE A 155 11.19 6.82 14.90
CA ILE A 155 10.88 7.02 16.32
C ILE A 155 11.52 5.91 17.16
N GLY A 156 11.44 6.02 18.48
CA GLY A 156 11.98 5.00 19.39
C GLY A 156 13.50 4.87 19.29
N THR A 157 14.21 5.95 18.94
CA THR A 157 15.67 5.96 18.78
C THR A 157 16.43 6.12 20.10
N GLY A 158 15.72 6.42 21.20
CA GLY A 158 16.31 6.80 22.49
C GLY A 158 16.80 8.25 22.56
N ILE A 159 16.48 9.08 21.55
CA ILE A 159 16.83 10.50 21.48
C ILE A 159 15.53 11.28 21.63
N GLU A 160 15.44 12.17 22.62
CA GLU A 160 14.19 12.86 22.99
C GLU A 160 13.66 13.73 21.84
N GLU A 161 14.56 14.39 21.11
CA GLU A 161 14.25 15.23 19.96
C GLU A 161 13.52 14.47 18.84
N HIS A 162 13.66 13.15 18.78
CA HIS A 162 13.05 12.32 17.74
C HIS A 162 11.65 11.81 18.12
N ASN A 163 11.24 11.95 19.39
CA ASN A 163 9.97 11.40 19.88
C ASN A 163 8.77 11.98 19.12
N ASN A 164 8.86 13.24 18.68
CA ASN A 164 7.75 13.93 18.06
C ASN A 164 7.64 13.73 16.53
N TYR A 165 8.60 13.05 15.89
CA TYR A 165 8.63 12.93 14.42
C TYR A 165 7.38 12.30 13.81
N GLY A 166 6.75 11.34 14.50
CA GLY A 166 5.48 10.75 14.07
C GLY A 166 4.35 11.79 14.03
N VAL A 167 4.21 12.56 15.12
CA VAL A 167 3.23 13.64 15.27
C VAL A 167 3.48 14.75 14.25
N ASP A 168 4.74 15.17 14.09
CA ASP A 168 5.13 16.23 13.16
C ASP A 168 4.73 15.89 11.72
N PHE A 169 4.92 14.64 11.27
CA PHE A 169 4.48 14.19 9.96
C PHE A 169 2.95 14.18 9.83
N ILE A 170 2.25 13.60 10.81
CA ILE A 170 0.79 13.46 10.80
C ILE A 170 0.10 14.84 10.77
N ASN A 171 0.57 15.78 11.59
CA ASN A 171 0.01 17.13 11.61
C ASN A 171 0.35 17.93 10.35
N ALA A 172 1.59 17.81 9.85
CA ALA A 172 2.01 18.45 8.61
C ALA A 172 1.17 17.97 7.42
N THR A 173 0.88 16.67 7.36
CA THR A 173 -0.05 16.07 6.39
C THR A 173 -1.38 16.81 6.39
N GLY A 174 -2.03 16.90 7.55
CA GLY A 174 -3.33 17.58 7.66
C GLY A 174 -3.27 19.06 7.27
N ARG A 175 -2.21 19.77 7.64
CA ARG A 175 -2.02 21.18 7.25
C ARG A 175 -1.84 21.34 5.76
N ILE A 176 -0.92 20.57 5.16
CA ILE A 176 -0.64 20.59 3.73
C ILE A 176 -1.91 20.29 2.93
N LYS A 177 -2.67 19.24 3.29
CA LYS A 177 -3.92 18.88 2.61
C LYS A 177 -4.98 19.97 2.66
N ARG A 178 -5.02 20.78 3.73
CA ARG A 178 -5.95 21.91 3.87
C ARG A 178 -5.51 23.15 3.11
N THR A 179 -4.20 23.38 2.98
CA THR A 179 -3.67 24.65 2.42
C THR A 179 -3.20 24.55 0.98
N LEU A 180 -2.80 23.36 0.51
CA LEU A 180 -2.24 23.14 -0.83
C LEU A 180 -3.22 22.26 -1.62
N PRO A 181 -4.14 22.86 -2.41
CA PRO A 181 -5.21 22.12 -3.06
C PRO A 181 -4.66 21.13 -4.10
N HIS A 182 -5.34 19.99 -4.25
CA HIS A 182 -5.01 18.89 -5.17
C HIS A 182 -3.70 18.14 -4.92
N ALA A 183 -2.74 18.74 -4.22
CA ALA A 183 -1.49 18.07 -3.85
C ALA A 183 -1.77 16.80 -3.02
N LYS A 184 -0.96 15.78 -3.28
CA LYS A 184 -0.99 14.52 -2.55
C LYS A 184 0.10 14.47 -1.49
N ILE A 185 -0.05 13.60 -0.51
CA ILE A 185 0.97 13.31 0.50
C ILE A 185 1.40 11.85 0.41
N SER A 186 2.71 11.62 0.45
CA SER A 186 3.35 10.31 0.54
C SER A 186 4.42 10.28 1.62
N GLY A 187 5.02 9.11 1.83
CA GLY A 187 6.21 8.95 2.65
C GLY A 187 6.70 7.50 2.68
N GLY A 188 8.00 7.35 2.95
CA GLY A 188 8.64 6.05 3.22
C GLY A 188 8.24 5.48 4.58
N VAL A 189 7.11 4.76 4.65
CA VAL A 189 6.50 4.30 5.92
C VAL A 189 7.46 3.43 6.72
N SER A 190 8.24 2.57 6.06
CA SER A 190 9.21 1.70 6.72
C SER A 190 10.24 2.44 7.59
N ASN A 191 10.50 3.72 7.33
CA ASN A 191 11.46 4.54 8.06
C ASN A 191 11.02 4.83 9.49
N VAL A 192 9.71 4.94 9.78
CA VAL A 192 9.20 5.21 11.14
C VAL A 192 9.67 4.15 12.14
N SER A 193 9.81 2.91 11.65
CA SER A 193 10.13 1.72 12.44
C SER A 193 11.61 1.32 12.42
N PHE A 194 12.50 2.18 11.91
CA PHE A 194 13.89 1.82 11.64
C PHE A 194 14.64 1.29 12.87
N SER A 195 14.36 1.85 14.05
CA SER A 195 14.94 1.44 15.34
C SER A 195 14.67 -0.02 15.70
N PHE A 196 13.66 -0.64 15.07
CA PHE A 196 13.20 -2.01 15.36
C PHE A 196 13.55 -3.01 14.25
N ARG A 197 14.59 -2.72 13.44
CA ARG A 197 15.12 -3.67 12.45
C ARG A 197 15.39 -5.04 13.07
N GLY A 198 14.93 -6.09 12.41
CA GLY A 198 15.00 -7.48 12.90
C GLY A 198 13.83 -7.89 13.81
N ASN A 199 12.90 -6.98 14.14
CA ASN A 199 11.63 -7.31 14.81
C ASN A 199 10.45 -6.95 13.89
N ASN A 200 10.19 -7.79 12.88
CA ASN A 200 9.15 -7.51 11.88
C ASN A 200 7.74 -7.34 12.51
N PRO A 201 7.29 -8.16 13.47
CA PRO A 201 5.99 -7.96 14.10
C PRO A 201 5.82 -6.58 14.73
N MET A 202 6.85 -6.08 15.43
CA MET A 202 6.84 -4.73 15.99
C MET A 202 6.80 -3.66 14.88
N ARG A 203 7.56 -3.84 13.81
CA ARG A 203 7.57 -2.89 12.68
C ARG A 203 6.20 -2.80 12.02
N GLU A 204 5.55 -3.93 11.76
CA GLU A 204 4.22 -3.99 11.16
C GLU A 204 3.16 -3.31 12.04
N ALA A 205 3.23 -3.50 13.37
CA ALA A 205 2.35 -2.81 14.31
C ALA A 205 2.55 -1.28 14.25
N ILE A 206 3.80 -0.81 14.24
CA ILE A 206 4.11 0.63 14.11
C ILE A 206 3.59 1.17 12.77
N HIS A 207 3.75 0.43 11.67
CA HIS A 207 3.25 0.86 10.35
C HIS A 207 1.73 0.99 10.35
N ALA A 208 1.01 0.01 10.90
CA ALA A 208 -0.45 0.01 10.93
C ALA A 208 -1.00 1.20 11.73
N VAL A 209 -0.44 1.46 12.93
CA VAL A 209 -0.84 2.60 13.77
C VAL A 209 -0.49 3.93 13.09
N PHE A 210 0.72 4.07 12.57
CA PHE A 210 1.14 5.29 11.87
C PHE A 210 0.24 5.61 10.69
N LEU A 211 -0.01 4.63 9.82
CA LEU A 211 -0.87 4.78 8.64
C LEU A 211 -2.30 5.12 9.03
N TYR A 212 -2.88 4.46 10.04
CA TYR A 212 -4.23 4.75 10.51
C TYR A 212 -4.41 6.23 10.88
N HIS A 213 -3.47 6.82 11.61
CA HIS A 213 -3.53 8.24 11.99
C HIS A 213 -3.17 9.18 10.84
N ALA A 214 -2.19 8.84 10.00
CA ALA A 214 -1.78 9.67 8.87
C ALA A 214 -2.85 9.76 7.78
N ILE A 215 -3.52 8.63 7.45
CA ILE A 215 -4.62 8.58 6.48
C ILE A 215 -5.80 9.40 6.98
N LYS A 216 -6.12 9.39 8.28
CA LYS A 216 -7.15 10.27 8.87
C LYS A 216 -6.86 11.75 8.69
N GLN A 217 -5.58 12.14 8.60
CA GLN A 217 -5.18 13.51 8.27
C GLN A 217 -5.11 13.79 6.76
N GLY A 218 -5.31 12.78 5.92
CA GLY A 218 -5.37 12.90 4.46
C GLY A 218 -4.11 12.46 3.73
N MET A 219 -3.29 11.58 4.32
CA MET A 219 -2.22 10.88 3.57
C MET A 219 -2.84 10.04 2.44
N ASP A 220 -2.39 10.26 1.21
CA ASP A 220 -2.99 9.64 0.01
C ASP A 220 -2.22 8.40 -0.46
N MET A 221 -0.91 8.36 -0.25
CA MET A 221 0.00 7.34 -0.75
C MET A 221 1.05 6.99 0.32
N GLY A 222 1.71 5.84 0.19
CA GLY A 222 2.84 5.49 1.06
C GLY A 222 3.70 4.41 0.42
N ILE A 223 5.02 4.51 0.58
CA ILE A 223 5.97 3.46 0.16
C ILE A 223 6.02 2.44 1.30
N VAL A 224 5.37 1.30 1.07
CA VAL A 224 5.12 0.23 2.04
C VAL A 224 5.53 -1.12 1.48
N ASN A 225 5.74 -2.10 2.35
CA ASN A 225 5.72 -3.49 1.94
C ASN A 225 4.26 -3.95 1.85
N ALA A 226 3.71 -4.04 0.63
CA ALA A 226 2.30 -4.36 0.41
C ALA A 226 1.88 -5.72 1.02
N GLY A 227 2.80 -6.68 1.12
CA GLY A 227 2.53 -8.00 1.69
C GLY A 227 2.57 -8.05 3.23
N GLN A 228 3.12 -7.04 3.89
CA GLN A 228 3.40 -7.00 5.34
C GLN A 228 2.75 -5.78 6.00
N LEU A 229 1.42 -5.69 5.90
CA LEU A 229 0.63 -4.68 6.61
C LEU A 229 -0.31 -5.40 7.58
N ALA A 230 -0.14 -5.11 8.88
CA ALA A 230 -1.07 -5.56 9.90
C ALA A 230 -2.40 -4.78 9.81
N ILE A 231 -3.50 -5.41 10.23
CA ILE A 231 -4.79 -4.74 10.38
C ILE A 231 -4.80 -4.08 11.76
N TYR A 232 -5.13 -2.80 11.83
CA TYR A 232 -5.02 -2.02 13.06
C TYR A 232 -5.86 -2.59 14.22
N ASP A 233 -7.06 -3.11 13.94
CA ASP A 233 -7.96 -3.70 14.95
C ASP A 233 -7.55 -5.12 15.40
N ASP A 234 -6.69 -5.80 14.64
CA ASP A 234 -6.18 -7.13 14.99
C ASP A 234 -4.93 -7.07 15.89
N LEU A 235 -4.37 -5.88 16.10
CA LEU A 235 -3.26 -5.69 17.02
C LEU A 235 -3.74 -5.98 18.44
N ASP A 236 -2.91 -6.71 19.20
CA ASP A 236 -3.13 -6.89 20.63
C ASP A 236 -3.35 -5.51 21.30
N PRO A 237 -4.39 -5.35 22.16
CA PRO A 237 -4.72 -4.06 22.74
C PRO A 237 -3.57 -3.39 23.49
N GLU A 238 -2.74 -4.16 24.20
CA GLU A 238 -1.59 -3.61 24.94
C GLU A 238 -0.49 -3.17 23.97
N LEU A 239 -0.18 -4.01 22.95
CA LEU A 239 0.75 -3.63 21.88
C LEU A 239 0.30 -2.36 21.17
N ARG A 240 -0.98 -2.28 20.80
CA ARG A 240 -1.55 -1.12 20.11
C ARG A 240 -1.44 0.15 20.95
N GLU A 241 -1.76 0.07 22.24
CA GLU A 241 -1.64 1.23 23.15
C GLU A 241 -0.19 1.72 23.25
N VAL A 242 0.78 0.81 23.42
CA VAL A 242 2.21 1.14 23.50
C VAL A 242 2.72 1.76 22.21
N VAL A 243 2.32 1.22 21.06
CA VAL A 243 2.71 1.75 19.76
C VAL A 243 2.07 3.12 19.51
N GLU A 244 0.80 3.31 19.83
CA GLU A 244 0.13 4.62 19.74
C GLU A 244 0.78 5.67 20.63
N ASP A 245 1.14 5.31 21.86
CA ASP A 245 1.84 6.19 22.78
C ASP A 245 3.13 6.76 22.16
N ALA A 246 3.89 5.92 21.45
CA ALA A 246 5.13 6.31 20.80
C ALA A 246 4.93 7.05 19.47
N VAL A 247 4.02 6.58 18.61
CA VAL A 247 3.73 7.23 17.32
C VAL A 247 3.13 8.62 17.52
N LEU A 248 2.25 8.78 18.50
CA LEU A 248 1.56 10.04 18.80
C LEU A 248 2.20 10.84 19.94
N ASN A 249 3.35 10.37 20.46
CA ASN A 249 4.08 11.02 21.55
C ASN A 249 3.16 11.42 22.73
N ARG A 250 2.27 10.52 23.18
CA ARG A 250 1.21 10.83 24.18
C ARG A 250 1.73 10.96 25.60
N ARG A 251 2.93 10.43 25.87
CA ARG A 251 3.54 10.32 27.20
C ARG A 251 5.06 10.37 27.12
N ALA A 252 5.70 10.87 28.15
CA ALA A 252 7.15 11.07 28.18
C ALA A 252 7.96 9.75 28.14
N ASP A 253 7.43 8.68 28.73
CA ASP A 253 8.06 7.35 28.79
C ASP A 253 7.61 6.42 27.64
N ALA A 254 7.02 6.96 26.57
CA ALA A 254 6.51 6.16 25.44
C ALA A 254 7.61 5.35 24.76
N THR A 255 8.75 5.98 24.50
CA THR A 255 9.91 5.33 23.85
C THR A 255 10.46 4.20 24.71
N GLU A 256 10.61 4.41 26.02
CA GLU A 256 11.09 3.38 26.95
C GLU A 256 10.16 2.16 26.97
N ARG A 257 8.85 2.41 27.11
CA ARG A 257 7.82 1.36 27.06
C ARG A 257 7.84 0.59 25.75
N LEU A 258 7.98 1.28 24.62
CA LEU A 258 8.04 0.65 23.30
C LEU A 258 9.26 -0.28 23.18
N LEU A 259 10.43 0.16 23.66
CA LEU A 259 11.66 -0.64 23.65
C LEU A 259 11.53 -1.87 24.56
N ASP A 260 11.06 -1.70 25.80
CA ASP A 260 10.82 -2.79 26.74
C ASP A 260 9.83 -3.82 26.20
N PHE A 261 8.76 -3.35 25.55
CA PHE A 261 7.76 -4.22 24.95
C PHE A 261 8.34 -4.96 23.74
N ALA A 262 9.15 -4.31 22.91
CA ALA A 262 9.80 -4.94 21.76
C ALA A 262 10.73 -6.09 22.16
N GLU A 263 11.44 -5.98 23.28
CA GLU A 263 12.27 -7.07 23.81
C GLU A 263 11.42 -8.27 24.27
N LYS A 264 10.34 -8.02 25.01
CA LYS A 264 9.41 -9.07 25.45
C LYS A 264 8.72 -9.76 24.28
N TYR A 265 8.27 -8.98 23.30
CA TYR A 265 7.52 -9.47 22.15
C TYR A 265 8.38 -10.33 21.22
N ARG A 266 9.64 -9.94 21.00
CA ARG A 266 10.61 -10.73 20.21
C ARG A 266 10.76 -12.16 20.75
N ASN A 267 10.78 -12.32 22.07
CA ASN A 267 10.91 -13.62 22.73
C ASN A 267 9.63 -14.46 22.68
N GLN A 268 8.46 -13.83 22.61
CA GLN A 268 7.18 -14.52 22.49
C GLN A 268 6.96 -15.07 21.07
N THR A 269 7.22 -14.27 20.02
CA THR A 269 7.03 -14.71 18.63
C THR A 269 8.01 -15.81 18.21
N ALA A 270 9.24 -15.81 18.72
CA ALA A 270 10.21 -16.88 18.48
C ALA A 270 9.77 -18.26 19.03
N SER A 271 8.80 -18.29 19.96
CA SER A 271 8.27 -19.52 20.56
C SER A 271 7.01 -20.08 19.87
N HIS A 272 6.50 -19.40 18.83
CA HIS A 272 5.26 -19.78 18.13
C HIS A 272 5.44 -20.19 16.67
N GLU A 273 6.68 -20.22 16.14
CA GLU A 273 6.95 -20.55 14.73
C GLU A 273 7.05 -22.05 14.41
N GLU A 274 6.95 -22.97 15.39
CA GLU A 274 6.99 -24.41 15.11
C GLU A 274 5.68 -25.14 15.48
N ASN A 275 4.99 -25.62 14.45
CA ASN A 275 4.01 -26.72 14.48
C ASN A 275 2.75 -26.55 15.34
N SER A 276 1.83 -25.68 14.93
CA SER A 276 0.40 -25.88 15.23
C SER A 276 -0.44 -25.76 13.98
N ILE A 277 -1.45 -26.63 13.85
CA ILE A 277 -2.59 -26.35 12.97
C ILE A 277 -3.11 -25.00 13.47
N ALA A 278 -3.04 -23.97 12.62
CA ALA A 278 -3.46 -22.64 12.99
C ALA A 278 -4.88 -22.71 13.58
N GLU A 279 -5.08 -22.15 14.78
CA GLU A 279 -6.28 -22.35 15.61
C GLU A 279 -7.59 -22.18 14.82
N TRP A 280 -7.61 -21.22 13.89
CA TRP A 280 -8.75 -20.96 13.01
C TRP A 280 -9.20 -22.14 12.15
N ARG A 281 -8.31 -23.10 11.85
CA ARG A 281 -8.67 -24.32 11.12
C ARG A 281 -9.61 -25.23 11.92
N THR A 282 -9.71 -25.05 13.23
CA THR A 282 -10.65 -25.80 14.08
C THR A 282 -12.06 -25.19 14.11
N TRP A 283 -12.24 -23.99 13.55
CA TRP A 283 -13.51 -23.27 13.53
C TRP A 283 -14.48 -23.84 12.49
N THR A 284 -15.73 -23.36 12.51
CA THR A 284 -16.74 -23.74 11.52
C THR A 284 -16.35 -23.26 10.12
N VAL A 285 -16.81 -23.94 9.06
CA VAL A 285 -16.46 -23.55 7.68
C VAL A 285 -16.86 -22.12 7.36
N GLU A 286 -17.98 -21.65 7.89
CA GLU A 286 -18.42 -20.25 7.75
C GLU A 286 -17.41 -19.27 8.36
N GLU A 287 -16.95 -19.54 9.58
CA GLU A 287 -15.94 -18.73 10.25
C GLU A 287 -14.57 -18.81 9.55
N ARG A 288 -14.21 -19.96 9.01
CA ARG A 288 -12.97 -20.14 8.23
C ARG A 288 -12.99 -19.35 6.93
N LEU A 289 -14.09 -19.39 6.18
CA LEU A 289 -14.27 -18.61 4.95
C LEU A 289 -14.22 -17.10 5.26
N LYS A 290 -14.92 -16.66 6.31
CA LYS A 290 -14.88 -15.28 6.78
C LYS A 290 -13.45 -14.85 7.17
N HIS A 291 -12.75 -15.67 7.94
CA HIS A 291 -11.38 -15.41 8.36
C HIS A 291 -10.43 -15.33 7.16
N ALA A 292 -10.53 -16.28 6.22
CA ALA A 292 -9.72 -16.32 5.02
C ALA A 292 -9.92 -15.07 4.15
N LEU A 293 -11.16 -14.57 4.04
CA LEU A 293 -11.46 -13.31 3.36
C LEU A 293 -10.82 -12.11 4.07
N VAL A 294 -11.07 -11.92 5.38
CA VAL A 294 -10.55 -10.78 6.13
C VAL A 294 -9.02 -10.76 6.14
N LYS A 295 -8.37 -11.91 6.24
CA LYS A 295 -6.91 -12.05 6.24
C LYS A 295 -6.27 -12.18 4.85
N GLY A 296 -7.06 -12.32 3.79
CA GLY A 296 -6.58 -12.53 2.43
C GLY A 296 -5.82 -13.85 2.24
N ILE A 297 -6.24 -14.92 2.91
CA ILE A 297 -5.64 -16.26 2.85
C ILE A 297 -6.23 -17.04 1.67
N THR A 298 -5.41 -17.39 0.69
CA THR A 298 -5.80 -18.23 -0.46
C THR A 298 -5.60 -19.72 -0.22
N THR A 299 -4.77 -20.09 0.76
CA THR A 299 -4.53 -21.48 1.14
C THR A 299 -5.78 -22.07 1.80
N TYR A 300 -6.23 -23.26 1.36
CA TYR A 300 -7.44 -23.96 1.81
C TYR A 300 -8.79 -23.39 1.36
N ILE A 301 -8.80 -22.27 0.63
CA ILE A 301 -10.05 -21.59 0.29
C ILE A 301 -10.96 -22.46 -0.56
N VAL A 302 -10.39 -23.27 -1.46
CA VAL A 302 -11.16 -24.16 -2.34
C VAL A 302 -11.78 -25.30 -1.55
N GLU A 303 -11.02 -25.89 -0.64
CA GLU A 303 -11.46 -26.97 0.25
C GLU A 303 -12.57 -26.50 1.19
N ASP A 304 -12.41 -25.32 1.81
CA ASP A 304 -13.45 -24.74 2.66
C ASP A 304 -14.70 -24.35 1.86
N THR A 305 -14.51 -23.83 0.63
CA THR A 305 -15.64 -23.50 -0.25
C THR A 305 -16.43 -24.74 -0.64
N GLU A 306 -15.76 -25.87 -0.88
CA GLU A 306 -16.42 -27.15 -1.16
C GLU A 306 -17.18 -27.69 0.05
N GLU A 307 -16.59 -27.64 1.24
CA GLU A 307 -17.25 -28.04 2.48
C GLU A 307 -18.52 -27.20 2.71
N ALA A 308 -18.43 -25.87 2.53
CA ALA A 308 -19.59 -24.99 2.60
C ALA A 308 -20.62 -25.33 1.52
N ARG A 309 -20.21 -25.56 0.27
CA ARG A 309 -21.12 -25.93 -0.83
C ARG A 309 -21.91 -27.20 -0.53
N GLN A 310 -21.33 -28.17 0.17
CA GLN A 310 -22.03 -29.39 0.59
C GLN A 310 -22.98 -29.16 1.77
N LYS A 311 -22.68 -28.18 2.63
CA LYS A 311 -23.47 -27.83 3.81
C LYS A 311 -24.69 -26.95 3.48
N PHE A 312 -24.53 -25.99 2.58
CA PHE A 312 -25.58 -25.04 2.22
C PHE A 312 -26.53 -25.60 1.14
N PRO A 313 -27.84 -25.27 1.19
CA PRO A 313 -28.83 -25.73 0.21
C PRO A 313 -28.50 -25.40 -1.24
N THR A 314 -27.90 -24.24 -1.49
CA THR A 314 -27.49 -23.80 -2.83
C THR A 314 -26.07 -23.25 -2.83
N PRO A 315 -25.28 -23.42 -3.92
CA PRO A 315 -23.98 -22.78 -4.05
C PRO A 315 -24.05 -21.25 -3.97
N LEU A 316 -25.20 -20.65 -4.31
CA LEU A 316 -25.41 -19.21 -4.23
C LEU A 316 -25.46 -18.72 -2.77
N GLU A 317 -26.04 -19.51 -1.85
CA GLU A 317 -26.07 -19.17 -0.43
C GLU A 317 -24.68 -19.15 0.23
N VAL A 318 -23.69 -19.87 -0.32
CA VAL A 318 -22.30 -19.75 0.13
C VAL A 318 -21.73 -18.37 -0.21
N ILE A 319 -22.11 -17.82 -1.37
CA ILE A 319 -21.71 -16.48 -1.81
C ILE A 319 -22.44 -15.43 -0.97
N GLU A 320 -23.77 -15.52 -0.89
CA GLU A 320 -24.63 -14.54 -0.20
C GLU A 320 -24.52 -14.60 1.33
N GLY A 321 -24.06 -15.71 1.89
CA GLY A 321 -23.83 -15.90 3.33
C GLY A 321 -22.37 -15.65 3.73
N PRO A 322 -21.60 -16.70 4.06
CA PRO A 322 -20.30 -16.57 4.71
C PRO A 322 -19.26 -15.76 3.92
N LEU A 323 -19.34 -15.79 2.58
CA LEU A 323 -18.44 -15.00 1.75
C LEU A 323 -18.81 -13.51 1.76
N MET A 324 -20.10 -13.15 1.68
CA MET A 324 -20.50 -11.75 1.83
C MET A 324 -20.28 -11.23 3.25
N ASP A 325 -20.57 -12.02 4.28
CA ASP A 325 -20.32 -11.65 5.68
C ASP A 325 -18.84 -11.30 5.93
N GLY A 326 -17.92 -11.95 5.22
CA GLY A 326 -16.50 -11.61 5.26
C GLY A 326 -16.16 -10.31 4.54
N MET A 327 -16.76 -10.08 3.38
CA MET A 327 -16.56 -8.85 2.61
C MET A 327 -17.19 -7.61 3.27
N ASP A 328 -18.29 -7.76 4.00
CA ASP A 328 -18.90 -6.68 4.77
C ASP A 328 -17.93 -6.20 5.86
N VAL A 329 -17.29 -7.13 6.58
CA VAL A 329 -16.24 -6.80 7.56
C VAL A 329 -15.04 -6.10 6.89
N VAL A 330 -14.62 -6.57 5.72
CA VAL A 330 -13.56 -5.90 4.93
C VAL A 330 -13.97 -4.48 4.56
N GLY A 331 -15.23 -4.28 4.17
CA GLY A 331 -15.81 -2.98 3.84
C GLY A 331 -15.81 -2.02 5.03
N ASP A 332 -16.25 -2.49 6.20
CA ASP A 332 -16.27 -1.72 7.45
C ASP A 332 -14.85 -1.31 7.86
N LEU A 333 -13.90 -2.26 7.86
CA LEU A 333 -12.51 -1.99 8.21
C LEU A 333 -11.83 -1.01 7.25
N PHE A 334 -12.13 -1.10 5.95
CA PHE A 334 -11.61 -0.16 4.95
C PHE A 334 -12.24 1.23 5.10
N GLY A 335 -13.56 1.30 5.32
CA GLY A 335 -14.28 2.56 5.55
C GLY A 335 -13.81 3.30 6.80
N ASP A 336 -13.46 2.57 7.85
CA ASP A 336 -12.88 3.10 9.08
C ASP A 336 -11.38 3.49 8.96
N GLY A 337 -10.73 3.16 7.83
CA GLY A 337 -9.30 3.36 7.60
C GLY A 337 -8.38 2.41 8.37
N LYS A 338 -8.93 1.31 8.92
CA LYS A 338 -8.22 0.29 9.71
C LYS A 338 -7.62 -0.83 8.85
N MET A 339 -8.14 -0.97 7.63
CA MET A 339 -7.62 -1.82 6.57
C MET A 339 -7.26 -0.94 5.37
N PHE A 340 -6.18 -1.27 4.68
CA PHE A 340 -5.66 -0.51 3.55
C PHE A 340 -5.95 -1.22 2.23
N LEU A 341 -5.88 -0.48 1.13
CA LEU A 341 -6.26 -0.98 -0.19
C LEU A 341 -5.52 -2.28 -0.61
N PRO A 342 -4.21 -2.47 -0.34
CA PRO A 342 -3.54 -3.74 -0.65
C PRO A 342 -4.20 -4.96 0.04
N GLN A 343 -4.62 -4.79 1.30
CA GLN A 343 -5.32 -5.83 2.05
C GLN A 343 -6.69 -6.13 1.44
N VAL A 344 -7.45 -5.10 1.04
CA VAL A 344 -8.75 -5.26 0.36
C VAL A 344 -8.61 -6.01 -0.98
N VAL A 345 -7.56 -5.71 -1.75
CA VAL A 345 -7.26 -6.43 -3.00
C VAL A 345 -6.98 -7.91 -2.73
N LYS A 346 -6.26 -8.22 -1.65
CA LYS A 346 -5.98 -9.59 -1.22
C LYS A 346 -7.27 -10.33 -0.85
N SER A 347 -8.18 -9.69 -0.09
CA SER A 347 -9.50 -10.22 0.23
C SER A 347 -10.36 -10.47 -1.03
N ALA A 348 -10.36 -9.54 -1.96
CA ALA A 348 -11.06 -9.67 -3.24
C ALA A 348 -10.56 -10.86 -4.07
N ARG A 349 -9.26 -11.17 -4.00
CA ARG A 349 -8.68 -12.37 -4.64
C ARG A 349 -9.22 -13.66 -4.04
N VAL A 350 -9.28 -13.75 -2.71
CA VAL A 350 -9.87 -14.89 -1.99
C VAL A 350 -11.34 -15.09 -2.38
N MET A 351 -12.10 -13.99 -2.43
CA MET A 351 -13.49 -13.99 -2.89
C MET A 351 -13.61 -14.53 -4.31
N LYS A 352 -12.81 -14.00 -5.24
CA LYS A 352 -12.82 -14.42 -6.65
C LYS A 352 -12.49 -15.90 -6.81
N GLN A 353 -11.52 -16.42 -6.06
CA GLN A 353 -11.13 -17.84 -6.12
C GLN A 353 -12.27 -18.75 -5.63
N SER A 354 -12.95 -18.37 -4.55
CA SER A 354 -14.11 -19.10 -4.01
C SER A 354 -15.27 -19.10 -5.01
N VAL A 355 -15.61 -17.93 -5.58
CA VAL A 355 -16.70 -17.79 -6.56
C VAL A 355 -16.40 -18.59 -7.84
N ALA A 356 -15.16 -18.55 -8.34
CA ALA A 356 -14.74 -19.32 -9.51
C ALA A 356 -14.89 -20.83 -9.29
N TYR A 357 -14.67 -21.31 -8.06
CA TYR A 357 -14.91 -22.71 -7.71
C TYR A 357 -16.40 -23.08 -7.70
N LEU A 358 -17.27 -22.19 -7.24
CA LEU A 358 -18.73 -22.41 -7.18
C LEU A 358 -19.43 -22.31 -8.54
N GLU A 359 -18.85 -21.57 -9.48
CA GLU A 359 -19.45 -21.26 -10.79
C GLU A 359 -19.94 -22.49 -11.59
N PRO A 360 -19.19 -23.60 -11.71
CA PRO A 360 -19.67 -24.80 -12.38
C PRO A 360 -20.92 -25.40 -11.74
N PHE A 361 -21.03 -25.34 -10.40
CA PHE A 361 -22.17 -25.90 -9.64
C PHE A 361 -23.42 -25.02 -9.73
N ILE A 362 -23.23 -23.70 -9.77
CA ILE A 362 -24.31 -22.73 -10.03
C ILE A 362 -24.89 -22.96 -11.43
N ASN A 363 -24.03 -23.17 -12.43
CA ASN A 363 -24.49 -23.40 -13.80
C ASN A 363 -25.17 -24.77 -13.97
N ALA A 364 -24.79 -25.79 -13.20
CA ALA A 364 -25.44 -27.09 -13.21
C ALA A 364 -26.86 -27.07 -12.58
N THR A 365 -27.14 -26.12 -11.69
CA THR A 365 -28.46 -25.96 -11.04
C THR A 365 -29.44 -25.10 -11.86
N LYS A 366 -28.97 -24.39 -12.90
CA LYS A 366 -29.84 -23.67 -13.84
C LYS A 366 -30.67 -24.68 -14.66
N GLN A 367 -31.99 -24.69 -14.47
CA GLN A 367 -32.90 -25.48 -15.30
C GLN A 367 -32.79 -25.04 -16.78
N LYS A 368 -32.69 -26.02 -17.70
CA LYS A 368 -32.80 -25.75 -19.14
C LYS A 368 -34.16 -25.11 -19.45
N GLY A 369 -34.19 -23.78 -19.61
CA GLY A 369 -35.37 -23.04 -20.09
C GLY A 369 -35.69 -21.72 -19.41
N SER A 370 -35.11 -21.38 -18.25
CA SER A 370 -35.32 -20.07 -17.63
C SER A 370 -34.25 -19.06 -18.08
N SER A 371 -34.55 -18.21 -19.07
CA SER A 371 -33.67 -17.07 -19.34
C SER A 371 -33.92 -15.98 -18.31
N SER A 372 -33.05 -15.86 -17.30
CA SER A 372 -32.89 -14.61 -16.57
C SER A 372 -32.57 -13.53 -17.61
N GLY A 373 -33.40 -12.49 -17.72
CA GLY A 373 -33.31 -11.47 -18.77
C GLY A 373 -31.91 -10.86 -18.94
N LYS A 374 -31.70 -10.13 -20.04
CA LYS A 374 -30.42 -9.45 -20.29
C LYS A 374 -30.32 -8.20 -19.42
N VAL A 375 -29.30 -8.14 -18.58
CA VAL A 375 -28.98 -6.94 -17.78
C VAL A 375 -27.67 -6.37 -18.33
N VAL A 376 -27.64 -5.07 -18.58
CA VAL A 376 -26.41 -4.36 -18.96
C VAL A 376 -25.95 -3.57 -17.74
N ILE A 377 -24.75 -3.87 -17.25
CA ILE A 377 -24.12 -3.13 -16.16
C ILE A 377 -22.85 -2.49 -16.73
N ALA A 378 -22.75 -1.17 -16.58
CA ALA A 378 -21.56 -0.39 -16.93
C ALA A 378 -20.86 0.08 -15.65
N THR A 379 -19.54 0.03 -15.64
CA THR A 379 -18.71 0.45 -14.51
C THR A 379 -17.44 1.11 -15.02
N VAL A 380 -16.86 2.01 -14.23
CA VAL A 380 -15.61 2.67 -14.60
C VAL A 380 -14.46 1.70 -14.36
N LYS A 381 -13.58 1.52 -15.35
CA LYS A 381 -12.40 0.66 -15.23
C LYS A 381 -11.53 1.10 -14.05
N GLY A 382 -11.42 0.25 -13.03
CA GLY A 382 -10.65 0.52 -11.80
C GLY A 382 -11.49 0.95 -10.59
N ASP A 383 -12.82 0.98 -10.69
CA ASP A 383 -13.72 1.24 -9.57
C ASP A 383 -13.76 0.05 -8.60
N VAL A 384 -13.63 0.30 -7.30
CA VAL A 384 -13.70 -0.71 -6.23
C VAL A 384 -15.05 -1.41 -6.16
N HIS A 385 -16.13 -0.76 -6.62
CA HIS A 385 -17.48 -1.37 -6.68
C HIS A 385 -17.63 -2.37 -7.84
N ASP A 386 -16.62 -2.54 -8.71
CA ASP A 386 -16.61 -3.55 -9.78
C ASP A 386 -16.69 -4.98 -9.21
N ILE A 387 -16.13 -5.19 -8.00
CA ILE A 387 -16.08 -6.49 -7.32
C ILE A 387 -17.49 -7.01 -7.00
N GLY A 388 -18.36 -6.17 -6.42
CA GLY A 388 -19.73 -6.57 -6.05
C GLY A 388 -20.63 -6.76 -7.27
N LYS A 389 -20.44 -5.96 -8.33
CA LYS A 389 -21.22 -6.04 -9.57
C LYS A 389 -20.99 -7.35 -10.31
N ILE A 390 -19.75 -7.85 -10.33
CA ILE A 390 -19.41 -9.16 -10.92
C ILE A 390 -20.07 -10.30 -10.13
N SER A 391 -20.06 -10.27 -8.80
CA SER A 391 -20.71 -11.30 -7.96
C SER A 391 -22.23 -11.38 -8.20
N SER A 392 -22.90 -10.23 -8.34
CA SER A 392 -24.34 -10.19 -8.66
C SER A 392 -24.68 -10.61 -10.12
N ALA A 393 -23.70 -10.63 -11.02
CA ALA A 393 -23.90 -10.93 -12.43
C ALA A 393 -24.11 -12.42 -12.73
N SER A 394 -23.70 -13.33 -11.84
CA SER A 394 -23.78 -14.78 -12.08
C SER A 394 -25.22 -15.33 -12.16
N CYS A 395 -26.21 -14.55 -11.70
CA CYS A 395 -27.63 -14.88 -11.73
C CYS A 395 -28.36 -14.48 -13.04
N CYS A 396 -27.75 -13.65 -13.90
CA CYS A 396 -28.37 -13.15 -15.15
C CYS A 396 -27.44 -13.27 -16.37
N ASN A 397 -27.99 -13.19 -17.59
CA ASN A 397 -27.18 -12.98 -18.79
C ASN A 397 -26.69 -11.52 -18.80
N VAL A 398 -25.57 -11.25 -18.14
CA VAL A 398 -25.04 -9.89 -17.97
C VAL A 398 -24.02 -9.56 -19.05
N ILE A 399 -24.22 -8.43 -19.73
CA ILE A 399 -23.21 -7.82 -20.59
C ILE A 399 -22.51 -6.76 -19.76
N ILE A 400 -21.25 -7.01 -19.40
CA ILE A 400 -20.39 -6.05 -18.70
C ILE A 400 -19.67 -5.21 -19.77
N LEU A 401 -20.01 -3.92 -19.83
CA LEU A 401 -19.28 -2.94 -20.61
C LEU A 401 -18.22 -2.32 -19.69
N LYS A 402 -16.95 -2.59 -19.98
CA LYS A 402 -15.79 -2.00 -19.29
C LYS A 402 -15.31 -0.73 -19.97
#